data_AF-A0A1X7UXU1-F1
#
_entry.id   AF-A0A1X7UXU1-F1
#
_cell.length_a   1.000
_cell.length_b   1.000
_cell.length_c   1.000
_cell.angle_alpha   90.00
_cell.angle_beta   90.00
_cell.angle_gamma   90.00
#
_symmetry.space_group_name_H-M   'P 1'
#
loop_
_entity.id
_entity.type
_entity.pdbx_description
1 polymer ?
#
loop_
_entity_poly.entity_id
_entity_poly.type
_entity_poly.pdbx_seq_one_letter_code
_entity_poly.pdbx_strand_id
1 'polypeptide(L)'
;MPSPFRMFITGGAGTAKSHVISVIKEHLERGHIGAENACVLMVTTGVAAFNNGGLTIYQALNLPVELGNSTTYRKLGAERQKELRQSWKYVNTI
;
A
#
# COMPACT_ATOMS: atom_id res chain seq x y z
N MET A 1 5.41 20.55 -7.25
CA MET A 1 5.84 19.59 -6.21
C MET A 1 6.56 18.43 -6.89
N PRO A 2 7.63 17.88 -6.31
CA PRO A 2 8.30 16.71 -6.86
C PRO A 2 7.34 15.53 -6.98
N SER A 3 7.53 14.67 -7.98
CA SER A 3 6.72 13.46 -8.15
C SER A 3 6.91 12.51 -6.95
N PRO A 4 5.85 11.87 -6.43
CA PRO A 4 5.99 10.92 -5.33
C PRO A 4 6.92 9.77 -5.69
N PHE A 5 7.76 9.34 -4.74
CA PHE A 5 8.53 8.11 -4.87
C PHE A 5 7.58 6.89 -4.87
N ARG A 6 7.70 6.01 -5.87
CA ARG A 6 6.85 4.84 -6.07
C ARG A 6 7.71 3.63 -6.40
N MET A 7 7.55 2.56 -5.63
CA MET A 7 8.33 1.33 -5.77
C MET A 7 7.43 0.13 -5.54
N PHE A 8 7.59 -0.92 -6.35
CA PHE A 8 6.92 -2.20 -6.15
C PHE A 8 7.98 -3.24 -5.76
N ILE A 9 7.94 -3.69 -4.50
CA ILE A 9 8.87 -4.67 -3.96
C ILE A 9 8.17 -6.01 -3.92
N THR A 10 8.73 -7.02 -4.59
CA THR A 10 8.16 -8.37 -4.64
C THR A 10 9.23 -9.43 -4.38
N GLY A 11 8.81 -10.69 -4.25
CA GLY A 11 9.71 -11.81 -3.98
C GLY A 11 8.97 -13.04 -3.46
N GLY A 12 9.65 -14.18 -3.44
CA GLY A 12 9.09 -15.46 -2.96
C GLY A 12 8.63 -15.42 -1.49
N ALA A 13 7.89 -16.44 -1.04
CA ALA A 13 7.54 -16.56 0.36
C ALA A 13 8.83 -16.65 1.23
N GLY A 14 8.82 -16.05 2.42
CA GLY A 14 9.97 -16.09 3.33
C GLY A 14 11.12 -15.13 3.01
N THR A 15 11.05 -14.31 1.95
CA THR A 15 12.12 -13.34 1.59
C THR A 15 12.16 -12.07 2.44
N ALA A 16 11.61 -12.10 3.66
CA ALA A 16 11.63 -10.98 4.62
C ALA A 16 11.01 -9.64 4.15
N LYS A 17 10.08 -9.64 3.19
CA LYS A 17 9.39 -8.41 2.72
C LYS A 17 8.76 -7.58 3.85
N SER A 18 8.07 -8.23 4.79
CA SER A 18 7.46 -7.54 5.94
C SER A 18 8.51 -6.87 6.84
N HIS A 19 9.69 -7.49 6.98
CA HIS A 19 10.80 -6.92 7.73
C HIS A 19 11.35 -5.66 7.06
N VAL A 20 11.52 -5.69 5.72
CA VAL A 20 11.94 -4.49 4.95
C VAL A 20 10.95 -3.34 5.15
N ILE A 21 9.64 -3.61 5.10
CA ILE A 21 8.60 -2.60 5.34
C ILE A 21 8.71 -2.01 6.77
N SER A 22 8.95 -2.85 7.77
CA SER A 22 9.15 -2.43 9.17
C SER A 22 10.32 -1.46 9.31
N VAL A 23 11.46 -1.77 8.69
CA VAL A 23 12.66 -0.91 8.73
C VAL A 23 12.41 0.42 8.02
N ILE A 24 11.72 0.42 6.88
CA ILE A 24 11.34 1.66 6.17
C ILE A 24 10.45 2.54 7.06
N LYS A 25 9.43 1.94 7.69
CA LYS A 25 8.52 2.65 8.61
C LYS A 25 9.31 3.29 9.76
N GLU A 26 10.15 2.53 10.44
CA GLU A 26 10.98 3.00 11.54
C GLU A 26 11.92 4.15 11.12
N HIS A 27 12.51 4.03 9.92
CA HIS A 27 13.38 5.08 9.38
C HIS A 27 12.61 6.37 9.10
N LEU A 28 11.41 6.27 8.51
CA LEU A 28 10.55 7.43 8.24
C LEU A 28 10.08 8.11 9.53
N GLU A 29 9.68 7.34 10.54
CA GLU A 29 9.25 7.84 11.84
C GLU A 29 10.39 8.55 12.58
N ARG A 30 11.61 7.97 12.57
CA ARG A 30 12.80 8.59 13.16
C ARG A 30 13.20 9.89 12.45
N GLY A 31 13.07 9.94 11.13
CA GLY A 31 13.40 11.12 10.32
C GLY A 31 12.47 12.32 10.55
N HIS A 32 11.28 12.10 11.12
CA HIS A 32 10.27 13.13 11.34
C HIS A 32 10.00 13.33 12.84
N ILE A 33 11.05 13.73 13.58
CA ILE A 33 10.95 14.02 15.03
C ILE A 33 9.85 15.07 15.25
N GLY A 34 8.77 14.69 15.93
CA GLY A 34 7.65 15.56 16.28
C GLY A 34 6.38 15.44 15.42
N ALA A 35 6.38 14.62 14.37
CA ALA A 35 5.18 14.30 13.61
C ALA A 35 4.56 12.99 14.11
N GLU A 36 3.54 13.08 14.96
CA GLU A 36 2.63 11.95 15.14
C GLU A 36 2.04 11.59 13.77
N ASN A 37 2.20 10.32 13.35
CA ASN A 37 1.70 9.78 12.08
C ASN A 37 2.43 10.23 10.79
N ALA A 38 3.75 10.35 10.81
CA ALA A 38 4.55 10.61 9.60
C ALA A 38 4.37 9.53 8.49
N CYS A 39 3.95 8.31 8.86
CA CYS A 39 3.72 7.21 7.95
C CYS A 39 2.45 6.44 8.33
N VAL A 40 1.65 6.03 7.33
CA VAL A 40 0.52 5.11 7.52
C VAL A 40 0.85 3.80 6.81
N LEU A 41 1.03 2.72 7.58
CA LEU A 41 1.22 1.38 7.04
C LEU A 41 -0.13 0.73 6.79
N MET A 42 -0.44 0.46 5.52
CA MET A 42 -1.67 -0.24 5.11
C MET A 42 -1.37 -1.67 4.66
N VAL A 43 -2.15 -2.63 5.14
CA VAL A 43 -1.99 -4.07 4.86
C VAL A 43 -3.34 -4.68 4.44
N THR A 44 -3.31 -5.85 3.79
CA THR A 44 -4.53 -6.48 3.25
C THR A 44 -5.36 -7.21 4.30
N THR A 45 -4.73 -7.91 5.26
CA THR A 45 -5.43 -8.71 6.27
C THR A 45 -5.28 -8.13 7.67
N GLY A 46 -6.28 -8.37 8.52
CA GLY A 46 -6.26 -7.92 9.92
C GLY A 46 -5.07 -8.50 10.71
N VAL A 47 -4.74 -9.78 10.51
CA VAL A 47 -3.60 -10.43 11.18
C VAL A 47 -2.27 -9.79 10.74
N ALA A 48 -2.11 -9.48 9.46
CA ALA A 48 -0.88 -8.86 8.99
C ALA A 48 -0.80 -7.38 9.44
N ALA A 49 -1.92 -6.66 9.49
CA ALA A 49 -1.96 -5.32 10.08
C ALA A 49 -1.54 -5.36 11.56
N PHE A 50 -2.08 -6.29 12.34
CA PHE A 50 -1.71 -6.50 13.75
C PHE A 50 -0.22 -6.79 13.92
N ASN A 51 0.33 -7.74 13.17
CA ASN A 51 1.74 -8.14 13.28
C ASN A 51 2.74 -7.04 12.90
N ASN A 52 2.35 -6.10 12.04
CA ASN A 52 3.24 -5.03 11.57
C ASN A 52 2.91 -3.65 12.18
N GLY A 53 1.96 -3.58 13.14
CA GLY A 53 1.53 -2.32 13.74
C GLY A 53 1.01 -1.32 12.70
N GLY A 54 0.17 -1.81 11.77
CA GLY A 54 -0.48 -1.03 10.72
C GLY A 54 -2.00 -1.17 10.75
N LEU A 55 -2.66 -0.64 9.73
CA LEU A 55 -4.10 -0.72 9.53
C LEU A 55 -4.42 -1.56 8.29
N THR A 56 -5.62 -2.15 8.25
CA THR A 56 -6.08 -2.72 6.98
C THR A 56 -6.38 -1.59 5.98
N ILE A 57 -6.26 -1.85 4.67
CA ILE A 57 -6.61 -0.87 3.62
C ILE A 57 -8.05 -0.35 3.81
N TYR A 58 -8.98 -1.23 4.18
CA TYR A 58 -10.37 -0.85 4.44
C TYR A 58 -10.50 0.12 5.62
N GLN A 59 -9.83 -0.18 6.74
CA GLN A 59 -9.84 0.71 7.91
C GLN A 59 -9.16 2.05 7.62
N ALA A 60 -7.99 2.03 6.97
CA ALA A 60 -7.18 3.22 6.75
C ALA A 60 -7.82 4.21 5.76
N LEU A 61 -8.56 3.71 4.78
CA LEU A 61 -9.25 4.51 3.76
C LEU A 61 -10.76 4.67 4.03
N ASN A 62 -11.24 4.18 5.19
CA ASN A 62 -12.65 4.17 5.57
C ASN A 62 -13.57 3.59 4.47
N LEU A 63 -13.12 2.49 3.83
CA LEU A 63 -13.87 1.82 2.77
C LEU A 63 -14.96 0.93 3.38
N PRO A 64 -16.18 0.93 2.84
CA PRO A 64 -17.24 0.06 3.31
C PRO A 64 -16.86 -1.41 3.06
N VAL A 65 -17.10 -2.24 4.07
CA VAL A 65 -16.98 -3.71 3.93
C VAL A 65 -18.32 -4.21 3.42
N GLU A 66 -18.38 -4.51 2.13
CA GLU A 66 -19.58 -5.12 1.53
C GLU A 66 -19.62 -6.62 1.81
N LEU A 67 -20.07 -6.98 3.02
CA LEU A 67 -20.27 -8.37 3.40
C LEU A 67 -21.62 -8.85 2.81
N GLY A 68 -21.60 -9.42 1.61
CA GLY A 68 -22.75 -10.12 1.00
C GLY A 68 -23.45 -9.42 -0.17
N ASN A 69 -23.23 -8.11 -0.37
CA ASN A 69 -23.59 -7.42 -1.61
C ASN A 69 -22.33 -7.26 -2.45
N SER A 70 -22.02 -8.20 -3.34
CA SER A 70 -20.88 -8.00 -4.23
C SER A 70 -21.14 -6.76 -5.09
N THR A 71 -20.37 -5.68 -4.91
CA THR A 71 -20.26 -4.63 -5.93
C THR A 71 -20.02 -5.31 -7.27
N THR A 72 -20.92 -5.10 -8.22
CA THR A 72 -20.76 -5.66 -9.57
C THR A 72 -19.45 -5.14 -10.14
N TYR A 73 -18.45 -6.03 -10.30
CA TYR A 73 -17.16 -5.64 -10.84
C TYR A 73 -17.37 -4.99 -12.21
N ARG A 74 -17.14 -3.68 -12.28
CA ARG A 74 -17.16 -2.94 -13.54
C ARG A 74 -15.75 -2.93 -14.09
N LYS A 75 -15.54 -3.67 -15.17
CA LYS A 75 -14.26 -3.66 -15.90
C LYS A 75 -13.92 -2.22 -16.27
N LEU A 76 -12.66 -1.85 -16.04
CA LEU A 76 -12.10 -0.57 -16.48
C LEU A 76 -12.22 -0.44 -18.01
N GLY A 77 -12.58 0.75 -18.48
CA GLY A 77 -12.58 1.06 -19.91
C GLY A 77 -11.16 0.99 -20.50
N ALA A 78 -11.05 0.67 -21.79
CA ALA A 78 -9.76 0.49 -22.47
C ALA A 78 -8.86 1.73 -22.36
N GLU A 79 -9.43 2.94 -22.55
CA GLU A 79 -8.71 4.21 -22.41
C GLU A 79 -8.16 4.38 -20.99
N ARG A 80 -9.00 4.18 -19.97
CA ARG A 80 -8.56 4.28 -18.57
C ARG A 80 -7.47 3.27 -18.23
N GLN A 81 -7.55 2.06 -18.78
CA GLN A 81 -6.53 1.05 -18.58
C GLN A 81 -5.20 1.48 -19.22
N LYS A 82 -5.22 2.06 -20.43
CA LYS A 82 -4.04 2.58 -21.12
C LYS A 82 -3.40 3.74 -20.35
N GLU A 83 -4.21 4.69 -19.87
CA GLU A 83 -3.75 5.79 -19.02
C GLU A 83 -3.04 5.28 -17.75
N LEU A 84 -3.63 4.31 -17.07
CA LEU A 84 -3.04 3.73 -15.86
C LEU A 84 -1.70 3.06 -16.18
N ARG A 85 -1.63 2.25 -17.25
CA ARG A 85 -0.35 1.64 -17.67
C ARG A 85 0.73 2.68 -17.95
N GLN A 86 0.37 3.78 -18.60
CA GLN A 86 1.31 4.88 -18.85
C GLN A 86 1.72 5.60 -17.55
N SER A 87 0.78 5.77 -16.61
CA SER A 87 1.02 6.42 -15.32
C SER A 87 1.97 5.63 -14.43
N TRP A 88 1.93 4.30 -14.50
CA TRP A 88 2.71 3.39 -13.66
C TRP A 88 3.93 2.79 -14.39
N LYS A 89 4.21 3.21 -15.64
CA LYS A 89 5.27 2.60 -16.48
C LYS A 89 6.70 2.70 -15.92
N TYR A 90 6.94 3.66 -15.03
CA TYR A 90 8.25 3.90 -14.40
C TYR A 90 8.33 3.36 -12.97
N VAL A 91 7.32 2.64 -12.50
CA VAL A 91 7.43 1.94 -11.21
C VAL A 91 8.30 0.72 -11.41
N ASN A 92 9.54 0.82 -10.95
CA ASN A 92 10.48 -0.29 -10.98
C ASN A 92 9.99 -1.40 -10.05
N THR A 93 10.10 -2.64 -10.54
CA THR A 93 9.93 -3.84 -9.74
C THR A 93 11.30 -4.26 -9.24
N ILE A 94 11.44 -4.42 -7.93
CA ILE A 94 12.65 -4.91 -7.26
C ILE A 94 12.29 -6.14 -6.45
#